data_AF-A0A094IIM6-F1
#
_entry.id   AF-A0A094IIM6-F1
#
_cell.length_a   1.000
_cell.length_b   1.000
_cell.length_c   1.000
_cell.angle_alpha   90.00
_cell.angle_beta   90.00
_cell.angle_gamma   90.00
#
_symmetry.space_group_name_H-M   'P 1'
#
loop_
_entity.id
_entity.type
_entity.pdbx_description
1 polymer ?
#
loop_
_entity_poly.entity_id
_entity_poly.type
_entity_poly.pdbx_seq_one_letter_code
_entity_poly.pdbx_strand_id
1 'polypeptide(L)'
;MKKDYGKIFDILVEQEGYKLLSEYKKNNNTKVKLNCPKGHLWDVIPKNFKRGIRCPKCSNKCPIQAKEQFDLLVEQEGYEILSEYKGALKKVKIRCNKGHEYEVKPNDFKSGYRCPKCSGNCPIQAKEQFIQTLDQEGYELLGEYKNTYTKVKLMCPEGHEYKVIPDSYKQGYRCPKCSGNCPIQAKEHFDILVEQEGYELLSEYKKAIKKVKIRCNKGHEYEVKPNDFKNGRRCPHCAGSTGQRLLQKMLKEHIQDIVIYNDREVLGGLELDIYYPELRIGIEYQGNYWHNRPETKERDERKKLLCKEINIKLLEVWDVAFMKDQEKELDKIIRQIYNWGYKI
;
A
#
# COMPACT_ATOMS: atom_id res chain seq x y z
N MET A 1 32.50 55.63 -8.43
CA MET A 1 32.83 55.30 -9.84
C MET A 1 31.59 54.80 -10.56
N LYS A 2 31.10 55.50 -11.58
CA LYS A 2 30.01 55.02 -12.44
C LYS A 2 30.51 53.74 -13.14
N LYS A 3 29.98 52.57 -12.77
CA LYS A 3 30.22 51.32 -13.53
C LYS A 3 29.92 51.63 -15.00
N ASP A 4 30.88 51.47 -15.88
CA ASP A 4 30.74 51.75 -17.31
C ASP A 4 29.88 50.64 -17.94
N TYR A 5 28.57 50.70 -17.65
CA TYR A 5 27.62 49.69 -18.09
C TYR A 5 27.59 49.58 -19.62
N GLY A 6 28.00 50.61 -20.37
CA GLY A 6 28.09 50.54 -21.83
C GLY A 6 29.03 49.42 -22.30
N LYS A 7 30.27 49.41 -21.79
CA LYS A 7 31.32 48.47 -22.22
C LYS A 7 30.96 47.00 -22.02
N ILE A 8 30.20 46.67 -20.97
CA ILE A 8 29.80 45.27 -20.69
C ILE A 8 28.85 44.74 -21.78
N PHE A 9 28.01 45.59 -22.37
CA PHE A 9 27.10 45.15 -23.43
C PHE A 9 27.86 44.78 -24.70
N ASP A 10 28.79 45.65 -25.13
CA ASP A 10 29.54 45.49 -26.37
C ASP A 10 30.41 44.22 -26.32
N ILE A 11 31.10 44.00 -25.20
CA ILE A 11 31.91 42.79 -24.95
C ILE A 11 31.04 41.53 -25.04
N LEU A 12 29.86 41.52 -24.41
CA LEU A 12 28.96 40.35 -24.44
C LEU A 12 28.39 40.08 -25.83
N VAL A 13 28.08 41.12 -26.61
CA VAL A 13 27.58 41.00 -27.97
C VAL A 13 28.65 40.33 -28.86
N GLU A 14 29.89 40.81 -28.79
CA GLU A 14 31.01 40.25 -29.57
C GLU A 14 31.39 38.83 -29.14
N GLN A 15 31.54 38.58 -27.82
CA GLN A 15 31.90 37.26 -27.28
C GLN A 15 30.91 36.17 -27.67
N GLU A 16 29.62 36.51 -27.76
CA GLU A 16 28.57 35.56 -28.11
C GLU A 16 28.22 35.56 -29.61
N GLY A 17 29.03 36.23 -30.44
CA GLY A 17 28.92 36.22 -31.90
C GLY A 17 27.72 37.00 -32.46
N TYR A 18 27.11 37.88 -31.66
CA TYR A 18 26.08 38.80 -32.12
C TYR A 18 26.71 40.01 -32.82
N LYS A 19 26.03 40.59 -33.81
CA LYS A 19 26.42 41.84 -34.47
C LYS A 19 25.45 42.95 -34.12
N LEU A 20 25.95 44.05 -33.56
CA LEU A 20 25.16 45.26 -33.30
C LEU A 20 24.98 46.06 -34.59
N LEU A 21 23.73 46.36 -34.96
CA LEU A 21 23.37 47.02 -36.22
C LEU A 21 22.81 48.44 -36.08
N SER A 22 22.50 48.86 -34.86
CA SER A 22 21.97 50.21 -34.57
C SER A 22 22.96 51.00 -33.71
N GLU A 23 22.91 52.34 -33.80
CA GLU A 23 23.68 53.22 -32.91
C GLU A 23 23.40 52.91 -31.43
N TYR A 24 24.46 52.57 -30.67
CA TYR A 24 24.36 52.35 -29.23
C TYR A 24 24.90 53.54 -28.44
N LYS A 25 24.01 54.39 -27.95
CA LYS A 25 24.35 55.57 -27.13
C LYS A 25 24.62 55.24 -25.65
N LYS A 26 25.13 54.04 -25.36
CA LYS A 26 25.43 53.54 -24.00
C LYS A 26 24.28 53.64 -22.98
N ASN A 27 23.02 53.66 -23.46
CA ASN A 27 21.82 53.66 -22.64
C ASN A 27 21.27 52.22 -22.50
N ASN A 28 20.95 51.80 -21.27
CA ASN A 28 20.46 50.45 -20.99
C ASN A 28 18.95 50.25 -21.18
N ASN A 29 18.19 51.29 -21.50
CA ASN A 29 16.72 51.22 -21.62
C ASN A 29 16.20 51.39 -23.05
N THR A 30 17.02 51.85 -24.00
CA THR A 30 16.63 51.98 -25.40
C THR A 30 16.87 50.67 -26.14
N LYS A 31 15.94 50.28 -27.02
CA LYS A 31 16.12 49.10 -27.86
C LYS A 31 17.26 49.32 -28.85
N VAL A 32 18.07 48.29 -29.05
CA VAL A 32 19.09 48.21 -30.09
C VAL A 32 18.81 47.01 -30.98
N LYS A 33 19.18 47.11 -32.26
CA LYS A 33 18.99 46.06 -33.25
C LYS A 33 20.23 45.17 -33.30
N LEU A 34 20.05 43.87 -33.09
CA LEU A 34 21.12 42.86 -33.17
C LEU A 34 20.84 41.86 -34.29
N ASN A 35 21.91 41.35 -34.90
CA ASN A 35 21.92 40.15 -35.71
C ASN A 35 22.55 39.01 -34.91
N CYS A 36 21.87 37.86 -34.77
CA CYS A 36 22.42 36.71 -34.07
C CYS A 36 23.36 35.88 -34.95
N PRO A 37 24.14 34.94 -34.36
CA PRO A 37 25.02 34.04 -35.14
C PRO A 37 24.31 33.24 -36.24
N LYS A 38 23.01 32.99 -36.07
CA LYS A 38 22.15 32.30 -37.07
C LYS A 38 21.51 33.25 -38.09
N GLY A 39 21.89 34.52 -38.13
CA GLY A 39 21.41 35.51 -39.11
C GLY A 39 20.07 36.19 -38.77
N HIS A 40 19.53 35.99 -37.56
CA HIS A 40 18.25 36.60 -37.18
C HIS A 40 18.40 38.04 -36.69
N LEU A 41 17.68 38.95 -37.34
CA LEU A 41 17.50 40.34 -36.91
C LEU A 41 16.43 40.45 -35.82
N TRP A 42 16.74 41.12 -34.72
CA TRP A 42 15.77 41.40 -33.66
C TRP A 42 16.17 42.61 -32.80
N ASP A 43 15.17 43.25 -32.18
CA ASP A 43 15.40 44.37 -31.25
C ASP A 43 15.46 43.87 -29.81
N VAL A 44 16.47 44.32 -29.06
CA VAL A 44 16.66 43.97 -27.65
C VAL A 44 16.99 45.19 -26.82
N ILE A 45 16.56 45.20 -25.56
CA ILE A 45 17.02 46.20 -24.60
C ILE A 45 18.35 45.70 -23.99
N PRO A 46 19.45 46.47 -24.00
CA PRO A 46 20.76 46.04 -23.49
C PRO A 46 20.74 45.48 -22.07
N LYS A 47 19.89 46.01 -21.16
CA LYS A 47 19.71 45.44 -19.82
C LYS A 47 19.17 44.01 -19.83
N ASN A 48 18.25 43.70 -20.75
CA ASN A 48 17.65 42.38 -20.89
C ASN A 48 18.63 41.40 -21.52
N PHE A 49 19.44 41.87 -22.47
CA PHE A 49 20.53 41.08 -23.03
C PHE A 49 21.55 40.72 -21.94
N LYS A 50 21.98 41.67 -21.10
CA LYS A 50 22.86 41.39 -19.95
C LYS A 50 22.28 40.38 -18.95
N ARG A 51 20.94 40.33 -18.82
CA ARG A 51 20.22 39.36 -17.97
C ARG A 51 20.07 37.96 -18.61
N GLY A 52 20.65 37.73 -19.80
CA GLY A 52 20.61 36.43 -20.47
C GLY A 52 19.51 36.27 -21.52
N ILE A 53 18.74 37.31 -21.86
CA ILE A 53 17.79 37.23 -22.97
C ILE A 53 18.58 37.23 -24.28
N ARG A 54 18.34 36.22 -25.12
CA ARG A 54 18.96 36.00 -26.43
C ARG A 54 17.93 36.01 -27.53
N CYS A 55 18.41 35.80 -28.76
CA CYS A 55 17.57 35.80 -29.95
C CYS A 55 16.32 34.90 -29.76
N PRO A 56 15.10 35.46 -29.77
CA PRO A 56 13.87 34.71 -29.52
C PRO A 56 13.61 33.65 -30.61
N LYS A 57 14.11 33.89 -31.83
CA LYS A 57 14.07 32.91 -32.93
C LYS A 57 15.01 31.72 -32.70
N CYS A 58 16.14 31.92 -32.04
CA CYS A 58 17.06 30.83 -31.70
C CYS A 58 16.60 30.05 -30.45
N SER A 59 15.89 30.72 -29.55
CA SER A 59 15.42 30.10 -28.31
C SER A 59 14.01 29.50 -28.41
N ASN A 60 13.43 29.37 -29.63
CA ASN A 60 12.04 28.95 -29.85
C ASN A 60 10.99 29.75 -29.05
N LYS A 61 11.30 31.01 -28.72
CA LYS A 61 10.40 31.94 -28.00
C LYS A 61 9.74 32.94 -28.94
N CYS A 62 9.94 32.82 -30.25
CA CYS A 62 9.33 33.67 -31.25
C CYS A 62 7.86 33.24 -31.48
N PRO A 63 6.86 34.12 -31.26
CA PRO A 63 5.45 33.78 -31.49
C PRO A 63 5.14 33.37 -32.94
N ILE A 64 5.85 33.96 -33.91
CA ILE A 64 5.68 33.65 -35.35
C ILE A 64 6.08 32.19 -35.62
N GLN A 65 7.27 31.78 -35.20
CA GLN A 65 7.73 30.39 -35.33
C GLN A 65 6.85 29.41 -34.54
N ALA A 66 6.35 29.83 -33.36
CA ALA A 66 5.48 28.99 -32.55
C ALA A 66 4.16 28.65 -33.25
N LYS A 67 3.60 29.62 -34.01
CA LYS A 67 2.44 29.44 -34.88
C LYS A 67 2.77 28.56 -36.08
N GLU A 68 3.81 28.87 -36.85
CA GLU A 68 4.22 28.08 -38.02
C GLU A 68 4.44 26.60 -37.67
N GLN A 69 5.13 26.31 -36.58
CA GLN A 69 5.32 24.94 -36.10
C GLN A 69 4.02 24.25 -35.67
N PHE A 70 3.06 25.00 -35.13
CA PHE A 70 1.77 24.43 -34.76
C PHE A 70 0.95 24.12 -36.01
N ASP A 71 0.90 25.04 -36.97
CA ASP A 71 0.19 24.88 -38.24
C ASP A 71 0.74 23.67 -39.01
N LEU A 72 2.06 23.57 -39.15
CA LEU A 72 2.73 22.42 -39.79
C LEU A 72 2.42 21.09 -39.08
N LEU A 73 2.46 21.06 -37.74
CA LEU A 73 2.18 19.84 -36.99
C LEU A 73 0.73 19.40 -37.12
N VAL A 74 -0.21 20.35 -37.12
CA VAL A 74 -1.64 20.08 -37.33
C VAL A 74 -1.88 19.50 -38.72
N GLU A 75 -1.29 20.09 -39.75
CA GLU A 75 -1.40 19.63 -41.14
C GLU A 75 -0.77 18.25 -41.35
N GLN A 76 0.47 18.04 -40.86
CA GLN A 76 1.18 16.76 -40.97
C GLN A 76 0.42 15.59 -40.34
N GLU A 77 -0.34 15.85 -39.28
CA GLU A 77 -1.14 14.84 -38.61
C GLU A 77 -2.59 14.76 -39.11
N GLY A 78 -2.93 15.46 -40.20
CA GLY A 78 -4.23 15.39 -40.85
C GLY A 78 -5.37 16.04 -40.06
N TYR A 79 -5.07 17.07 -39.28
CA TYR A 79 -6.05 17.92 -38.60
C TYR A 79 -6.26 19.22 -39.38
N GLU A 80 -7.43 19.82 -39.22
CA GLU A 80 -7.82 21.09 -39.85
C GLU A 80 -7.99 22.17 -38.78
N ILE A 81 -7.41 23.36 -38.98
CA ILE A 81 -7.56 24.50 -38.07
C ILE A 81 -8.84 25.27 -38.42
N LEU A 82 -9.76 25.40 -37.47
CA LEU A 82 -11.06 26.05 -37.65
C LEU A 82 -11.16 27.46 -37.04
N SER A 83 -10.18 27.88 -36.23
CA SER A 83 -10.18 29.21 -35.61
C SER A 83 -8.81 29.86 -35.63
N GLU A 84 -8.78 31.18 -35.47
CA GLU A 84 -7.55 31.97 -35.40
C GLU A 84 -6.61 31.55 -34.25
N TYR A 85 -5.31 31.50 -34.55
CA TYR A 85 -4.26 31.30 -33.55
C TYR A 85 -4.02 32.58 -32.74
N LYS A 86 -4.26 32.52 -31.41
CA LYS A 86 -4.09 33.66 -30.49
C LYS A 86 -2.93 33.49 -29.50
N GLY A 87 -2.05 32.51 -29.74
CA GLY A 87 -0.90 32.20 -28.89
C GLY A 87 -0.89 30.79 -28.32
N ALA A 88 0.27 30.32 -27.87
CA ALA A 88 0.51 28.91 -27.55
C ALA A 88 -0.30 28.36 -26.36
N LEU A 89 -0.79 29.24 -25.49
CA LEU A 89 -1.59 28.92 -24.30
C LEU A 89 -3.09 29.20 -24.47
N LYS A 90 -3.49 29.82 -25.59
CA LYS A 90 -4.89 30.10 -25.91
C LYS A 90 -5.43 28.96 -26.76
N LYS A 91 -6.66 28.55 -26.49
CA LYS A 91 -7.30 27.46 -27.21
C LYS A 91 -7.53 27.84 -28.67
N VAL A 92 -7.34 26.87 -29.56
CA VAL A 92 -7.63 26.92 -30.99
C VAL A 92 -8.59 25.78 -31.29
N LYS A 93 -9.66 26.07 -32.04
CA LYS A 93 -10.62 25.08 -32.51
C LYS A 93 -10.01 24.35 -33.72
N ILE A 94 -9.95 23.02 -33.66
CA ILE A 94 -9.44 22.15 -34.73
C ILE A 94 -10.40 20.98 -34.98
N ARG A 95 -10.33 20.38 -36.17
CA ARG A 95 -11.08 19.20 -36.57
C ARG A 95 -10.12 18.04 -36.84
N CYS A 96 -10.40 16.85 -36.31
CA CYS A 96 -9.60 15.66 -36.63
C CYS A 96 -10.03 15.02 -37.96
N ASN A 97 -9.21 14.13 -38.50
CA ASN A 97 -9.52 13.30 -39.68
C ASN A 97 -10.86 12.54 -39.61
N LYS A 98 -11.35 12.19 -38.42
CA LYS A 98 -12.69 11.57 -38.21
C LYS A 98 -13.84 12.59 -38.14
N GLY A 99 -13.60 13.87 -38.42
CA GLY A 99 -14.61 14.93 -38.42
C GLY A 99 -14.95 15.53 -37.04
N HIS A 100 -14.30 15.11 -35.95
CA HIS A 100 -14.58 15.68 -34.62
C HIS A 100 -13.95 17.06 -34.45
N GLU A 101 -14.79 18.05 -34.13
CA GLU A 101 -14.35 19.39 -33.74
C GLU A 101 -14.11 19.48 -32.23
N TYR A 102 -12.98 20.05 -31.84
CA TYR A 102 -12.64 20.28 -30.43
C TYR A 102 -11.66 21.45 -30.28
N GLU A 103 -11.56 21.98 -29.07
CA GLU A 103 -10.59 23.03 -28.74
C GLU A 103 -9.36 22.45 -28.06
N VAL A 104 -8.17 22.88 -28.47
CA VAL A 104 -6.89 22.47 -27.87
C VAL A 104 -5.96 23.67 -27.73
N LYS A 105 -5.11 23.71 -26.70
CA LYS A 105 -4.01 24.68 -26.66
C LYS A 105 -2.88 24.19 -27.58
N PRO A 106 -2.27 25.05 -28.41
CA PRO A 106 -1.15 24.65 -29.26
C PRO A 106 0.00 23.95 -28.51
N ASN A 107 0.32 24.37 -27.28
CA ASN A 107 1.33 23.68 -26.45
C ASN A 107 0.92 22.27 -26.02
N ASP A 108 -0.37 22.05 -25.71
CA ASP A 108 -0.89 20.74 -25.35
C ASP A 108 -0.85 19.83 -26.59
N PHE A 109 -1.22 20.37 -27.77
CA PHE A 109 -1.10 19.64 -29.03
C PHE A 109 0.36 19.28 -29.34
N LYS A 110 1.32 20.20 -29.17
CA LYS A 110 2.75 19.89 -29.31
C LYS A 110 3.24 18.83 -28.33
N SER A 111 2.64 18.76 -27.13
CA SER A 111 2.96 17.77 -26.10
C SER A 111 2.32 16.39 -26.32
N GLY A 112 1.55 16.20 -27.40
CA GLY A 112 0.93 14.92 -27.75
C GLY A 112 -0.55 14.78 -27.45
N TYR A 113 -1.23 15.81 -26.92
CA TYR A 113 -2.68 15.76 -26.75
C TYR A 113 -3.40 15.82 -28.10
N ARG A 114 -4.31 14.89 -28.35
CA ARG A 114 -5.06 14.72 -29.60
C ARG A 114 -6.55 14.73 -29.36
N CYS A 115 -7.32 14.43 -30.41
CA CYS A 115 -8.77 14.41 -30.34
C CYS A 115 -9.26 13.58 -29.14
N PRO A 116 -9.99 14.18 -28.18
CA PRO A 116 -10.46 13.49 -27.00
C PRO A 116 -11.46 12.38 -27.36
N LYS A 117 -12.24 12.55 -28.43
CA LYS A 117 -13.15 11.52 -28.93
C LYS A 117 -12.40 10.32 -29.52
N CYS A 118 -11.39 10.57 -30.35
CA CYS A 118 -10.60 9.48 -30.96
C CYS A 118 -9.74 8.73 -29.93
N SER A 119 -9.28 9.41 -28.89
CA SER A 119 -8.46 8.82 -27.82
C SER A 119 -9.26 8.21 -26.68
N GLY A 120 -10.60 8.21 -26.75
CA GLY A 120 -11.46 7.68 -25.69
C GLY A 120 -11.49 8.53 -24.41
N ASN A 121 -10.92 9.73 -24.44
CA ASN A 121 -10.83 10.66 -23.31
C ASN A 121 -11.92 11.74 -23.35
N CYS A 122 -12.96 11.57 -24.17
CA CYS A 122 -14.06 12.53 -24.24
C CYS A 122 -14.98 12.38 -23.02
N PRO A 123 -15.14 13.43 -22.19
CA PRO A 123 -15.99 13.34 -21.00
C PRO A 123 -17.45 13.00 -21.31
N ILE A 124 -17.95 13.47 -22.45
CA ILE A 124 -19.33 13.21 -22.91
C ILE A 124 -19.49 11.72 -23.23
N GLN A 125 -18.60 11.15 -24.05
CA GLN A 125 -18.64 9.72 -24.39
C GLN A 125 -18.44 8.85 -23.14
N ALA A 126 -17.55 9.24 -22.24
CA ALA A 126 -17.31 8.50 -20.99
C ALA A 126 -18.58 8.47 -20.11
N LYS A 127 -19.33 9.57 -20.04
CA LYS A 127 -20.61 9.63 -19.33
C LYS A 127 -21.65 8.73 -19.99
N GLU A 128 -21.82 8.82 -21.30
CA GLU A 128 -22.79 8.02 -22.06
C GLU A 128 -22.51 6.52 -21.91
N GLN A 129 -21.25 6.11 -22.09
CA GLN A 129 -20.83 4.72 -21.89
C GLN A 129 -21.09 4.23 -20.47
N PHE A 130 -20.81 5.08 -19.46
CA PHE A 130 -21.06 4.72 -18.07
C PHE A 130 -22.54 4.47 -17.81
N ILE A 131 -23.42 5.38 -18.26
CA ILE A 131 -24.88 5.24 -18.10
C ILE A 131 -25.39 3.99 -18.84
N GLN A 132 -24.98 3.78 -20.09
CA GLN A 132 -25.34 2.57 -20.84
C GLN A 132 -24.92 1.28 -20.12
N THR A 133 -23.73 1.27 -19.50
CA THR A 133 -23.26 0.10 -18.74
C THR A 133 -24.12 -0.14 -17.51
N LEU A 134 -24.55 0.93 -16.81
CA LEU A 134 -25.45 0.81 -15.67
C LEU A 134 -26.80 0.22 -16.09
N ASP A 135 -27.39 0.73 -17.18
CA ASP A 135 -28.68 0.27 -17.69
C ASP A 135 -28.63 -1.20 -18.10
N GLN A 136 -27.55 -1.61 -18.80
CA GLN A 136 -27.34 -3.01 -19.21
C GLN A 136 -27.21 -3.97 -18.02
N GLU A 137 -26.65 -3.51 -16.91
CA GLU A 137 -26.44 -4.32 -15.71
C GLU A 137 -27.55 -4.12 -14.65
N GLY A 138 -28.57 -3.32 -14.94
CA GLY A 138 -29.72 -3.07 -14.06
C GLY A 138 -29.41 -2.18 -12.85
N TYR A 139 -28.37 -1.34 -12.92
CA TYR A 139 -28.04 -0.38 -11.87
C TYR A 139 -28.71 0.98 -12.14
N GLU A 140 -29.16 1.64 -11.08
CA GLU A 140 -29.75 2.98 -11.15
C GLU A 140 -28.78 4.05 -10.64
N LEU A 141 -28.65 5.17 -11.36
CA LEU A 141 -27.84 6.31 -10.94
C LEU A 141 -28.66 7.29 -10.08
N LEU A 142 -28.38 7.35 -8.78
CA LEU A 142 -29.11 8.17 -7.79
C LEU A 142 -28.51 9.57 -7.57
N GLY A 143 -27.68 10.07 -8.48
CA GLY A 143 -27.00 11.35 -8.31
C GLY A 143 -26.31 11.88 -9.55
N GLU A 144 -25.72 13.07 -9.43
CA GLU A 144 -25.09 13.74 -10.57
C GLU A 144 -23.74 13.10 -10.93
N TYR A 145 -23.59 12.73 -12.20
CA TYR A 145 -22.30 12.35 -12.78
C TYR A 145 -21.49 13.61 -13.13
N LYS A 146 -20.34 13.79 -12.48
CA LYS A 146 -19.42 14.92 -12.74
C LYS A 146 -18.27 14.55 -13.67
N ASN A 147 -17.60 13.44 -13.40
CA ASN A 147 -16.48 12.90 -14.18
C ASN A 147 -16.20 11.46 -13.74
N THR A 148 -15.25 10.79 -14.42
CA THR A 148 -14.90 9.38 -14.18
C THR A 148 -14.25 9.10 -12.82
N TYR A 149 -13.76 10.14 -12.14
CA TYR A 149 -12.98 10.02 -10.89
C TYR A 149 -13.74 10.48 -9.64
N THR A 150 -14.94 11.07 -9.81
CA THR A 150 -15.76 11.55 -8.70
C THR A 150 -16.79 10.49 -8.34
N LYS A 151 -16.92 10.18 -7.04
CA LYS A 151 -17.89 9.19 -6.56
C LYS A 151 -19.31 9.60 -6.93
N VAL A 152 -20.06 8.66 -7.50
CA VAL A 152 -21.51 8.73 -7.74
C VAL A 152 -22.25 7.77 -6.83
N LYS A 153 -23.52 8.04 -6.57
CA LYS A 153 -24.40 7.16 -5.78
C LYS A 153 -25.19 6.27 -6.75
N LEU A 154 -25.15 4.96 -6.54
CA LEU A 154 -25.88 3.97 -7.36
C LEU A 154 -26.81 3.13 -6.48
N MET A 155 -27.88 2.60 -7.08
CA MET A 155 -28.66 1.48 -6.57
C MET A 155 -28.34 0.23 -7.41
N CYS A 156 -28.08 -0.90 -6.77
CA CYS A 156 -27.93 -2.17 -7.48
C CYS A 156 -29.28 -2.86 -7.72
N PRO A 157 -29.35 -3.89 -8.59
CA PRO A 157 -30.58 -4.67 -8.83
C PRO A 157 -31.23 -5.22 -7.56
N GLU A 158 -30.42 -5.61 -6.57
CA GLU A 158 -30.88 -6.08 -5.25
C GLU A 158 -31.36 -4.95 -4.31
N GLY A 159 -31.49 -3.70 -4.79
CA GLY A 159 -31.98 -2.55 -4.01
C GLY A 159 -30.96 -1.90 -3.06
N HIS A 160 -29.67 -2.27 -3.12
CA HIS A 160 -28.66 -1.67 -2.25
C HIS A 160 -28.12 -0.35 -2.80
N GLU A 161 -28.18 0.70 -1.98
CA GLU A 161 -27.53 1.98 -2.27
C GLU A 161 -26.06 1.98 -1.85
N TYR A 162 -25.17 2.45 -2.73
CA TYR A 162 -23.75 2.61 -2.43
C TYR A 162 -23.09 3.70 -3.29
N LYS A 163 -21.88 4.13 -2.88
CA LYS A 163 -21.08 5.11 -3.64
C LYS A 163 -19.91 4.42 -4.35
N VAL A 164 -19.70 4.73 -5.62
CA VAL A 164 -18.61 4.17 -6.43
C VAL A 164 -18.00 5.22 -7.35
N ILE A 165 -16.72 5.06 -7.69
CA ILE A 165 -16.06 5.87 -8.71
C ILE A 165 -16.37 5.22 -10.07
N PRO A 166 -16.86 5.95 -11.09
CA PRO A 166 -17.20 5.37 -12.39
C PRO A 166 -16.05 4.58 -13.05
N ASP A 167 -14.81 5.06 -12.93
CA ASP A 167 -13.64 4.32 -13.42
C ASP A 167 -13.44 2.98 -12.69
N SER A 168 -13.63 2.94 -11.36
CA SER A 168 -13.62 1.68 -10.61
C SER A 168 -14.79 0.77 -11.01
N TYR A 169 -15.97 1.32 -11.28
CA TYR A 169 -17.08 0.54 -11.82
C TYR A 169 -16.68 -0.12 -13.15
N LYS A 170 -16.06 0.63 -14.06
CA LYS A 170 -15.54 0.12 -15.33
C LYS A 170 -14.50 -0.99 -15.15
N GLN A 171 -13.70 -0.95 -14.09
CA GLN A 171 -12.72 -1.99 -13.73
C GLN A 171 -13.35 -3.25 -13.09
N GLY A 172 -14.68 -3.29 -12.91
CA GLY A 172 -15.40 -4.47 -12.40
C GLY A 172 -15.84 -4.37 -10.94
N TYR A 173 -15.59 -3.25 -10.25
CA TYR A 173 -16.12 -3.06 -8.90
C TYR A 173 -17.64 -2.85 -8.94
N ARG A 174 -18.38 -3.60 -8.13
CA ARG A 174 -19.85 -3.58 -8.04
C ARG A 174 -20.30 -3.35 -6.60
N CYS A 175 -21.59 -3.56 -6.33
CA CYS A 175 -22.17 -3.41 -5.01
C CYS A 175 -21.37 -4.19 -3.93
N PRO A 176 -20.83 -3.49 -2.90
CA PRO A 176 -20.10 -4.13 -1.82
C PRO A 176 -20.95 -5.13 -1.03
N LYS A 177 -22.26 -4.89 -0.88
CA LYS A 177 -23.18 -5.81 -0.20
C LYS A 177 -23.34 -7.12 -0.98
N CYS A 178 -23.63 -7.04 -2.27
CA CYS A 178 -23.79 -8.23 -3.12
C CYS A 178 -22.50 -9.05 -3.23
N SER A 179 -21.33 -8.38 -3.22
CA SER A 179 -20.03 -9.06 -3.29
C SER A 179 -19.48 -9.53 -1.93
N GLY A 180 -20.23 -9.38 -0.83
CA GLY A 180 -19.77 -9.75 0.51
C GLY A 180 -18.61 -8.90 1.06
N ASN A 181 -18.33 -7.76 0.41
CA ASN A 181 -17.28 -6.82 0.77
C ASN A 181 -17.80 -5.61 1.56
N CYS A 182 -19.06 -5.64 2.00
CA CYS A 182 -19.66 -4.56 2.78
C CYS A 182 -19.04 -4.55 4.19
N PRO A 183 -18.44 -3.43 4.64
CA PRO A 183 -17.88 -3.35 5.99
C PRO A 183 -18.90 -3.56 7.11
N ILE A 184 -20.16 -3.18 6.87
CA ILE A 184 -21.26 -3.36 7.85
C ILE A 184 -21.57 -4.85 8.01
N GLN A 185 -21.82 -5.56 6.91
CA GLN A 185 -22.04 -7.01 6.94
C GLN A 185 -20.82 -7.77 7.48
N ALA A 186 -19.61 -7.32 7.13
CA ALA A 186 -18.37 -7.93 7.62
C ALA A 186 -18.22 -7.79 9.15
N LYS A 187 -18.74 -6.70 9.73
CA LYS A 187 -18.83 -6.52 11.18
C LYS A 187 -19.89 -7.46 11.77
N GLU A 188 -21.12 -7.43 11.25
CA GLU A 188 -22.22 -8.27 11.74
C GLU A 188 -21.87 -9.76 11.72
N HIS A 189 -21.29 -10.25 10.62
CA HIS A 189 -20.82 -11.63 10.52
C HIS A 189 -19.68 -11.94 11.49
N PHE A 190 -18.81 -10.97 11.78
CA PHE A 190 -17.74 -11.18 12.75
C PHE A 190 -18.28 -11.24 14.18
N ASP A 191 -19.23 -10.37 14.54
CA ASP A 191 -19.88 -10.37 15.85
C ASP A 191 -20.59 -11.71 16.10
N ILE A 192 -21.36 -12.21 15.12
CA ILE A 192 -22.01 -13.53 15.17
C ILE A 192 -20.98 -14.65 15.32
N LEU A 193 -19.89 -14.63 14.55
CA LEU A 193 -18.86 -15.66 14.60
C LEU A 193 -18.16 -15.71 15.97
N VAL A 194 -17.88 -14.55 16.56
CA VAL A 194 -17.27 -14.45 17.90
C VAL A 194 -18.18 -15.10 18.95
N GLU A 195 -19.48 -14.79 18.90
CA GLU A 195 -20.48 -15.36 19.81
C GLU A 195 -20.66 -16.87 19.62
N GLN A 196 -20.80 -17.34 18.38
CA GLN A 196 -20.93 -18.78 18.05
C GLN A 196 -19.74 -19.61 18.51
N GLU A 197 -18.55 -19.03 18.50
CA GLU A 197 -17.31 -19.69 18.95
C GLU A 197 -17.11 -19.58 20.48
N GLY A 198 -18.05 -18.97 21.21
CA GLY A 198 -17.99 -18.83 22.67
C GLY A 198 -16.99 -17.76 23.15
N TYR A 199 -16.80 -16.70 22.36
CA TYR A 199 -15.97 -15.54 22.72
C TYR A 199 -16.83 -14.30 22.94
N GLU A 200 -16.28 -13.32 23.64
CA GLU A 200 -16.88 -12.02 23.89
C GLU A 200 -16.03 -10.92 23.22
N LEU A 201 -16.66 -10.03 22.46
CA LEU A 201 -15.98 -8.89 21.83
C LEU A 201 -15.87 -7.72 22.81
N LEU A 202 -14.64 -7.33 23.16
CA LEU A 202 -14.37 -6.28 24.15
C LEU A 202 -14.06 -4.90 23.54
N SER A 203 -13.90 -4.82 22.22
CA SER A 203 -13.54 -3.58 21.54
C SER A 203 -14.26 -3.43 20.20
N GLU A 204 -14.43 -2.19 19.76
CA GLU A 204 -15.05 -1.85 18.48
C GLU A 204 -14.33 -2.49 17.27
N TYR A 205 -15.10 -3.20 16.44
CA TYR A 205 -14.66 -3.63 15.11
C TYR A 205 -14.52 -2.42 14.17
N LYS A 206 -13.34 -2.27 13.56
CA LYS A 206 -13.07 -1.21 12.57
C LYS A 206 -12.94 -1.74 11.14
N LYS A 207 -12.16 -2.81 10.96
CA LYS A 207 -11.93 -3.48 9.67
C LYS A 207 -11.26 -4.82 9.91
N ALA A 208 -11.38 -5.74 8.96
CA ALA A 208 -10.97 -7.12 9.14
C ALA A 208 -9.45 -7.34 9.39
N ILE A 209 -8.62 -6.38 9.02
CA ILE A 209 -7.16 -6.42 9.21
C ILE A 209 -6.67 -5.69 10.49
N LYS A 210 -7.55 -4.91 11.15
CA LYS A 210 -7.20 -4.19 12.37
C LYS A 210 -7.57 -5.06 13.56
N LYS A 211 -6.64 -5.20 14.50
CA LYS A 211 -6.85 -6.00 15.70
C LYS A 211 -8.05 -5.49 16.50
N VAL A 212 -8.78 -6.43 17.08
CA VAL A 212 -9.83 -6.24 18.08
C VAL A 212 -9.47 -7.05 19.33
N LYS A 213 -9.88 -6.56 20.49
CA LYS A 213 -9.75 -7.24 21.78
C LYS A 213 -10.96 -8.15 22.00
N ILE A 214 -10.71 -9.43 22.29
CA ILE A 214 -11.74 -10.42 22.58
C ILE A 214 -11.38 -11.22 23.83
N ARG A 215 -12.40 -11.80 24.49
CA ARG A 215 -12.26 -12.68 25.66
C ARG A 215 -12.75 -14.09 25.30
N CYS A 216 -11.99 -15.13 25.62
CA CYS A 216 -12.46 -16.52 25.45
C CYS A 216 -13.35 -16.97 26.62
N ASN A 217 -14.08 -18.07 26.45
CA ASN A 217 -14.84 -18.73 27.53
C ASN A 217 -14.04 -19.05 28.82
N LYS A 218 -12.72 -19.22 28.75
CA LYS A 218 -11.83 -19.39 29.92
C LYS A 218 -11.38 -18.06 30.56
N GLY A 219 -11.91 -16.91 30.13
CA GLY A 219 -11.62 -15.59 30.69
C GLY A 219 -10.38 -14.88 30.12
N HIS A 220 -9.58 -15.50 29.25
CA HIS A 220 -8.39 -14.86 28.67
C HIS A 220 -8.76 -13.75 27.69
N GLU A 221 -8.19 -12.56 27.90
CA GLU A 221 -8.30 -11.43 26.99
C GLU A 221 -7.08 -11.34 26.06
N TYR A 222 -7.30 -11.22 24.77
CA TYR A 222 -6.23 -11.09 23.78
C TYR A 222 -6.68 -10.31 22.56
N GLU A 223 -5.71 -9.86 21.77
CA GLU A 223 -5.98 -9.18 20.52
C GLU A 223 -5.86 -10.13 19.32
N VAL A 224 -6.83 -10.05 18.40
CA VAL A 224 -6.83 -10.82 17.15
C VAL A 224 -7.29 -9.95 15.99
N LYS A 225 -6.77 -10.19 14.77
CA LYS A 225 -7.37 -9.61 13.57
C LYS A 225 -8.64 -10.41 13.22
N PRO A 226 -9.77 -9.76 12.89
CA PRO A 226 -10.99 -10.50 12.51
C PRO A 226 -10.80 -11.50 11.37
N ASN A 227 -9.98 -11.19 10.35
CA ASN A 227 -9.65 -12.16 9.29
C ASN A 227 -8.88 -13.39 9.82
N ASP A 228 -7.96 -13.19 10.77
CA ASP A 228 -7.22 -14.32 11.36
C ASP A 228 -8.18 -15.20 12.18
N PHE A 229 -9.10 -14.59 12.93
CA PHE A 229 -10.11 -15.31 13.69
C PHE A 229 -11.06 -16.09 12.77
N LYS A 230 -11.52 -15.47 11.68
CA LYS A 230 -12.29 -16.14 10.62
C LYS A 230 -11.55 -17.33 10.01
N ASN A 231 -10.24 -17.23 9.85
CA ASN A 231 -9.38 -18.29 9.32
C ASN A 231 -8.97 -19.35 10.37
N GLY A 232 -9.66 -19.41 11.52
CA GLY A 232 -9.46 -20.46 12.52
C GLY A 232 -8.45 -20.12 13.63
N ARG A 233 -7.88 -18.91 13.65
CA ARG A 233 -7.04 -18.50 14.79
C ARG A 233 -7.92 -18.32 16.02
N ARG A 234 -7.62 -19.06 17.08
CA ARG A 234 -8.35 -19.02 18.36
C ARG A 234 -7.46 -18.46 19.46
N CYS A 235 -7.94 -18.51 20.70
CA CYS A 235 -7.23 -18.01 21.87
C CYS A 235 -5.81 -18.59 21.92
N PRO A 236 -4.76 -17.76 21.82
CA PRO A 236 -3.39 -18.24 21.94
C PRO A 236 -3.15 -18.84 23.33
N HIS A 237 -3.89 -18.39 24.34
CA HIS A 237 -3.81 -18.96 25.67
C HIS A 237 -4.41 -20.38 25.77
N CYS A 238 -5.35 -20.73 24.88
CA CYS A 238 -5.97 -22.06 24.84
C CYS A 238 -5.36 -22.99 23.78
N ALA A 239 -4.76 -22.46 22.72
CA ALA A 239 -4.38 -23.22 21.52
C ALA A 239 -2.92 -23.69 21.47
N GLY A 240 -2.07 -23.33 22.43
CA GLY A 240 -0.72 -23.88 22.52
C GLY A 240 0.27 -22.94 23.21
N SER A 241 1.06 -23.47 24.15
CA SER A 241 2.13 -22.83 24.94
C SER A 241 1.77 -22.18 26.28
N THR A 242 0.51 -22.15 26.73
CA THR A 242 0.19 -21.64 28.09
C THR A 242 0.30 -22.70 29.15
N GLY A 243 -0.08 -23.94 28.85
CA GLY A 243 0.01 -25.04 29.80
C GLY A 243 1.46 -25.31 30.23
N GLN A 244 2.38 -25.40 29.27
CA GLN A 244 3.82 -25.47 29.53
C GLN A 244 4.32 -24.27 30.34
N ARG A 245 3.98 -23.03 29.95
CA ARG A 245 4.41 -21.81 30.69
C ARG A 245 3.82 -21.72 32.09
N LEU A 246 2.60 -22.19 32.28
CA LEU A 246 1.94 -22.23 33.57
C LEU A 246 2.59 -23.29 34.46
N LEU A 247 2.87 -24.48 33.92
CA LEU A 247 3.64 -25.51 34.61
C LEU A 247 5.03 -24.98 35.01
N GLN A 248 5.74 -24.31 34.10
CA GLN A 248 7.04 -23.68 34.38
C GLN A 248 6.94 -22.69 35.54
N LYS A 249 5.89 -21.83 35.56
CA LYS A 249 5.66 -20.89 36.65
C LYS A 249 5.39 -21.61 37.98
N MET A 250 4.51 -22.61 37.99
CA MET A 250 4.14 -23.36 39.20
C MET A 250 5.32 -24.17 39.77
N LEU A 251 6.13 -24.78 38.90
CA LEU A 251 7.34 -25.50 39.31
C LEU A 251 8.38 -24.58 39.92
N LYS A 252 8.51 -23.34 39.43
CA LYS A 252 9.44 -22.35 39.99
C LYS A 252 9.11 -21.97 41.45
N GLU A 253 7.86 -22.14 41.88
CA GLU A 253 7.46 -21.91 43.27
C GLU A 253 7.88 -23.08 44.19
N HIS A 254 8.18 -24.25 43.62
CA HIS A 254 8.47 -25.49 44.36
C HIS A 254 9.90 -26.02 44.17
N ILE A 255 10.61 -25.61 43.10
CA ILE A 255 11.96 -26.05 42.76
C ILE A 255 12.79 -24.82 42.45
N GLN A 256 13.79 -24.53 43.30
CA GLN A 256 14.64 -23.35 43.17
C GLN A 256 15.94 -23.58 42.40
N ASP A 257 16.20 -24.82 41.99
CA ASP A 257 17.39 -25.21 41.21
C ASP A 257 17.44 -24.53 39.84
N ILE A 258 18.64 -24.53 39.25
CA ILE A 258 18.85 -24.03 37.89
C ILE A 258 18.00 -24.84 36.91
N VAL A 259 17.22 -24.13 36.10
CA VAL A 259 16.33 -24.70 35.10
C VAL A 259 16.66 -24.15 33.71
N ILE A 260 16.68 -25.03 32.73
CA ILE A 260 16.88 -24.73 31.31
C ILE A 260 15.56 -25.07 30.58
N TYR A 261 15.09 -24.15 29.74
CA TYR A 261 13.85 -24.32 28.98
C TYR A 261 14.15 -24.56 27.50
N ASN A 262 13.45 -25.52 26.89
CA ASN A 262 13.61 -25.90 25.49
C ASN A 262 15.07 -26.28 25.13
N ASP A 263 15.72 -27.07 25.97
CA ASP A 263 17.12 -27.49 25.79
C ASP A 263 17.24 -28.48 24.63
N ARG A 264 18.08 -28.19 23.64
CA ARG A 264 18.34 -29.09 22.51
C ARG A 264 19.72 -29.73 22.52
N GLU A 265 20.58 -29.32 23.46
CA GLU A 265 21.99 -29.70 23.45
C GLU A 265 22.19 -31.05 24.12
N VAL A 266 21.52 -31.28 25.25
CA VAL A 266 21.69 -32.47 26.10
C VAL A 266 21.32 -33.76 25.37
N LEU A 267 20.35 -33.71 24.46
CA LEU A 267 19.92 -34.87 23.66
C LEU A 267 20.36 -34.78 22.19
N GLY A 268 21.43 -34.04 21.88
CA GLY A 268 22.03 -34.04 20.54
C GLY A 268 21.10 -33.55 19.43
N GLY A 269 20.32 -32.50 19.70
CA GLY A 269 19.39 -31.86 18.77
C GLY A 269 17.90 -32.13 19.06
N LEU A 270 17.58 -33.07 19.96
CA LEU A 270 16.21 -33.27 20.45
C LEU A 270 15.92 -32.32 21.62
N GLU A 271 14.81 -31.59 21.54
CA GLU A 271 14.42 -30.60 22.55
C GLU A 271 13.84 -31.26 23.81
N LEU A 272 14.20 -30.76 25.01
CA LEU A 272 13.55 -30.98 26.30
C LEU A 272 12.82 -29.70 26.73
N ASP A 273 11.52 -29.79 26.98
CA ASP A 273 10.69 -28.61 27.33
C ASP A 273 11.15 -27.90 28.62
N ILE A 274 11.49 -28.67 29.65
CA ILE A 274 12.03 -28.20 30.93
C ILE A 274 13.11 -29.18 31.40
N TYR A 275 14.30 -28.69 31.74
CA TYR A 275 15.40 -29.51 32.21
C TYR A 275 16.04 -28.91 33.47
N TYR A 276 16.17 -29.72 34.52
CA TYR A 276 16.88 -29.42 35.76
C TYR A 276 18.20 -30.19 35.77
N PRO A 277 19.34 -29.57 35.42
CA PRO A 277 20.62 -30.26 35.28
C PRO A 277 21.11 -30.87 36.58
N GLU A 278 20.95 -30.16 37.71
CA GLU A 278 21.42 -30.60 39.03
C GLU A 278 20.67 -31.84 39.53
N LEU A 279 19.36 -31.90 39.24
CA LEU A 279 18.52 -33.06 39.57
C LEU A 279 18.62 -34.18 38.53
N ARG A 280 19.17 -33.89 37.33
CA ARG A 280 19.08 -34.72 36.12
C ARG A 280 17.63 -35.13 35.82
N ILE A 281 16.73 -34.15 35.84
CA ILE A 281 15.29 -34.35 35.56
C ILE A 281 14.90 -33.56 34.33
N GLY A 282 14.27 -34.23 33.36
CA GLY A 282 13.60 -33.61 32.22
C GLY A 282 12.08 -33.72 32.37
N ILE A 283 11.34 -32.70 31.96
CA ILE A 283 9.89 -32.70 31.91
C ILE A 283 9.46 -32.30 30.49
N GLU A 284 8.65 -33.13 29.87
CA GLU A 284 8.07 -32.93 28.54
C GLU A 284 6.58 -32.60 28.65
N TYR A 285 6.15 -31.52 27.98
CA TYR A 285 4.77 -31.06 27.96
C TYR A 285 4.11 -31.46 26.64
N GLN A 286 3.34 -32.55 26.68
CA GLN A 286 2.74 -33.18 25.52
C GLN A 286 1.38 -32.56 25.17
N GLY A 287 1.28 -31.99 23.96
CA GLY A 287 0.06 -31.33 23.48
C GLY A 287 -0.83 -32.26 22.66
N ASN A 288 -2.03 -32.59 23.15
CA ASN A 288 -2.93 -33.60 22.55
C ASN A 288 -3.28 -33.39 21.06
N TYR A 289 -3.13 -32.18 20.51
CA TYR A 289 -3.54 -31.86 19.13
C TYR A 289 -2.65 -32.48 18.03
N TRP A 290 -1.47 -33.03 18.37
CA TRP A 290 -0.47 -33.49 17.39
C TRP A 290 -0.05 -34.99 17.46
N HIS A 291 -0.67 -35.81 18.32
CA HIS A 291 -0.12 -37.14 18.67
C HIS A 291 -0.66 -38.38 17.94
N ASN A 292 -1.31 -38.23 16.78
CA ASN A 292 -1.75 -39.40 15.99
C ASN A 292 -0.82 -39.77 14.81
N ARG A 293 0.37 -39.18 14.71
CA ARG A 293 1.34 -39.50 13.64
C ARG A 293 2.41 -40.50 14.13
N PRO A 294 2.77 -41.52 13.33
CA PRO A 294 3.82 -42.49 13.67
C PRO A 294 5.16 -41.82 13.99
N GLU A 295 5.51 -40.78 13.23
CA GLU A 295 6.74 -39.99 13.36
C GLU A 295 6.89 -39.35 14.75
N THR A 296 5.79 -38.93 15.36
CA THR A 296 5.80 -38.35 16.72
C THR A 296 6.10 -39.41 17.77
N LYS A 297 5.55 -40.63 17.61
CA LYS A 297 5.79 -41.74 18.54
C LYS A 297 7.24 -42.21 18.51
N GLU A 298 7.82 -42.40 17.32
CA GLU A 298 9.23 -42.78 17.17
C GLU A 298 10.17 -41.73 17.79
N ARG A 299 9.83 -40.44 17.63
CA ARG A 299 10.59 -39.34 18.25
C ARG A 299 10.50 -39.36 19.78
N ASP A 300 9.32 -39.58 20.34
CA ASP A 300 9.10 -39.63 21.79
C ASP A 300 9.80 -40.84 22.43
N GLU A 301 9.77 -42.00 21.77
CA GLU A 301 10.52 -43.20 22.19
C GLU A 301 12.03 -42.98 22.15
N ARG A 302 12.54 -42.34 21.08
CA ARG A 302 13.96 -42.00 20.99
C ARG A 302 14.40 -41.06 22.10
N LYS A 303 13.60 -40.03 22.44
CA LYS A 303 13.88 -39.14 23.58
C LYS A 303 13.99 -39.91 24.89
N LYS A 304 13.07 -40.85 25.15
CA LYS A 304 13.08 -41.69 26.37
C LYS A 304 14.35 -42.53 26.47
N LEU A 305 14.75 -43.15 25.35
CA LEU A 305 15.97 -43.95 25.30
C LEU A 305 17.22 -43.11 25.59
N LEU A 306 17.37 -41.96 24.93
CA LEU A 306 18.50 -41.07 25.15
C LEU A 306 18.57 -40.56 26.58
N CYS A 307 17.44 -40.12 27.16
CA CYS A 307 17.39 -39.71 28.55
C CYS A 307 17.87 -40.83 29.48
N LYS A 308 17.47 -42.08 29.23
CA LYS A 308 17.90 -43.24 30.02
C LYS A 308 19.40 -43.50 29.88
N GLU A 309 19.97 -43.40 28.68
CA GLU A 309 21.40 -43.60 28.43
C GLU A 309 22.27 -42.60 29.18
N ILE A 310 21.85 -41.33 29.25
CA ILE A 310 22.59 -40.27 29.95
C ILE A 310 22.09 -40.03 31.38
N ASN A 311 21.34 -40.97 31.95
CA ASN A 311 20.84 -40.96 33.33
C ASN A 311 20.03 -39.68 33.68
N ILE A 312 19.13 -39.27 32.79
CA ILE A 312 18.12 -38.24 33.03
C ILE A 312 16.77 -38.94 33.25
N LYS A 313 16.10 -38.58 34.35
CA LYS A 313 14.75 -39.06 34.63
C LYS A 313 13.73 -38.17 33.91
N LEU A 314 12.93 -38.75 33.02
CA LEU A 314 11.97 -38.01 32.20
C LEU A 314 10.55 -38.13 32.76
N LEU A 315 9.86 -37.00 32.91
CA LEU A 315 8.43 -36.92 33.21
C LEU A 315 7.65 -36.41 32.00
N GLU A 316 6.49 -36.99 31.75
CA GLU A 316 5.59 -36.57 30.66
C GLU A 316 4.32 -35.97 31.27
N VAL A 317 4.00 -34.74 30.88
CA VAL A 317 2.82 -34.00 31.33
C VAL A 317 1.90 -33.79 30.14
N TRP A 318 0.73 -34.40 30.19
CA TRP A 318 -0.26 -34.30 29.11
C TRP A 318 -1.14 -33.08 29.28
N ASP A 319 -1.24 -32.25 28.23
CA ASP A 319 -1.99 -30.99 28.23
C ASP A 319 -3.45 -31.18 28.69
N VAL A 320 -4.12 -32.24 28.24
CA VAL A 320 -5.52 -32.50 28.66
C VAL A 320 -5.65 -32.83 30.15
N ALA A 321 -4.70 -33.57 30.73
CA ALA A 321 -4.73 -33.85 32.16
C ALA A 321 -4.40 -32.59 32.97
N PHE A 322 -3.33 -31.89 32.57
CA PHE A 322 -2.87 -30.67 33.25
C PHE A 322 -3.91 -29.55 33.20
N MET A 323 -4.55 -29.35 32.05
CA MET A 323 -5.57 -28.32 31.90
C MET A 323 -6.92 -28.68 32.55
N LYS A 324 -7.12 -29.95 32.91
CA LYS A 324 -8.29 -30.38 33.68
C LYS A 324 -8.13 -30.09 35.16
N ASP A 325 -6.94 -30.31 35.71
CA ASP A 325 -6.66 -30.16 37.14
C ASP A 325 -5.15 -29.87 37.38
N GLN A 326 -4.81 -28.58 37.41
CA GLN A 326 -3.43 -28.11 37.43
C GLN A 326 -2.71 -28.44 38.75
N GLU A 327 -3.39 -28.24 39.88
CA GLU A 327 -2.85 -28.52 41.21
C GLU A 327 -2.59 -30.01 41.38
N LYS A 328 -3.53 -30.86 40.97
CA LYS A 328 -3.37 -32.31 41.05
C LYS A 328 -2.22 -32.83 40.19
N GLU A 329 -2.08 -32.34 38.96
CA GLU A 329 -0.97 -32.77 38.10
C GLU A 329 0.38 -32.22 38.59
N LEU A 330 0.42 -30.99 39.13
CA LEU A 330 1.62 -30.48 39.79
C LEU A 330 2.00 -31.34 41.00
N ASP A 331 1.05 -31.67 41.86
CA ASP A 331 1.24 -32.53 43.03
C ASP A 331 1.84 -33.88 42.67
N LYS A 332 1.37 -34.48 41.57
CA LYS A 332 1.94 -35.74 41.05
C LYS A 332 3.40 -35.58 40.63
N ILE A 333 3.73 -34.50 39.92
CA ILE A 333 5.10 -34.21 39.49
C ILE A 333 6.00 -34.08 40.72
N ILE A 334 5.61 -33.25 41.69
CA ILE A 334 6.38 -33.00 42.91
C ILE A 334 6.57 -34.27 43.74
N ARG A 335 5.51 -35.05 43.96
CA ARG A 335 5.59 -36.35 44.66
C ARG A 335 6.50 -37.33 43.94
N GLN A 336 6.47 -37.37 42.61
CA GLN A 336 7.33 -38.24 41.83
C GLN A 336 8.81 -37.85 41.97
N ILE A 337 9.11 -36.56 42.01
CA ILE A 337 10.47 -36.05 42.26
C ILE A 337 10.95 -36.44 43.67
N TYR A 338 10.11 -36.30 44.70
CA TYR A 338 10.44 -36.76 46.06
C TYR A 338 10.65 -38.29 46.13
N ASN A 339 9.82 -39.08 45.46
CA ASN A 339 9.96 -40.54 45.39
C ASN A 339 11.29 -40.99 44.75
N TRP A 340 11.88 -40.12 43.93
CA TRP A 340 13.19 -40.35 43.35
C TRP A 340 14.36 -39.98 44.28
N GLY A 341 14.07 -39.52 45.50
CA GLY A 341 15.04 -39.23 46.55
C GLY A 341 15.54 -37.78 46.57
N TYR A 342 14.99 -36.90 45.73
CA TYR A 342 15.39 -35.50 45.69
C TYR A 342 14.64 -34.68 46.75
N LYS A 343 15.32 -33.70 47.35
CA LYS A 343 14.71 -32.68 48.18
C LYS A 343 14.63 -31.41 47.35
N ILE A 344 13.41 -31.07 46.93
CA ILE A 344 13.08 -29.87 46.16
C ILE A 344 12.36 -28.85 47.04
#